data_AF-A0A9D8ZNQ4-F1
#
_entry.id   AF-A0A9D8ZNQ4-F1
#
_cell.length_a   1.000
_cell.length_b   1.000
_cell.length_c   1.000
_cell.angle_alpha   90.00
_cell.angle_beta   90.00
_cell.angle_gamma   90.00
#
_symmetry.space_group_name_H-M   'P 1'
#
loop_
_entity.id
_entity.type
_entity.pdbx_description
1 polymer ?
#
loop_
_entity_poly.entity_id
_entity_poly.type
_entity_poly.pdbx_seq_one_letter_code
_entity_poly.pdbx_strand_id
1 'polypeptide(L)'
;MKRIAILLTLALCTFGVPRALDAATAIEMTPEIEQGLKKAETYLDGIKTMQAEFLQISSSGDTANGKILLSRPKNLRIEYDPPTPILIVADGEFLSYVDTELKQVNHIPIEDTPAAFLLRDDFSFTGPELTVTRFERRANTLRISAVQTKDPLAGELTLVFTENPMVLRKWVVIDAQGVITDLTLINARFDYPIPESEFLTSFPELDLEGR
;
A
#
# COMPACT_ATOMS: atom_id res chain seq x y z
N MET A 1 -45.28 36.98 -41.75
CA MET A 1 -43.83 36.74 -41.98
C MET A 1 -43.05 37.32 -40.82
N LYS A 2 -42.57 36.50 -39.88
CA LYS A 2 -41.56 36.87 -38.87
C LYS A 2 -40.60 35.69 -38.75
N ARG A 3 -39.35 35.89 -39.19
CA ARG A 3 -38.28 34.88 -39.16
C ARG A 3 -37.66 34.91 -37.76
N ILE A 4 -37.78 33.83 -37.01
CA ILE A 4 -37.12 33.63 -35.71
C ILE A 4 -35.80 32.93 -36.01
N ALA A 5 -34.69 33.63 -35.70
CA ALA A 5 -33.34 33.06 -35.79
C ALA A 5 -33.11 32.16 -34.57
N ILE A 6 -32.85 30.88 -34.81
CA ILE A 6 -32.47 29.90 -33.79
C ILE A 6 -30.96 30.00 -33.63
N LEU A 7 -30.53 30.46 -32.44
CA LEU A 7 -29.13 30.53 -32.04
C LEU A 7 -28.70 29.13 -31.56
N LEU A 8 -27.91 28.43 -32.39
CA LEU A 8 -27.36 27.12 -32.06
C LEU A 8 -26.25 27.31 -30.99
N THR A 9 -26.54 26.97 -29.75
CA THR A 9 -25.57 27.00 -28.65
C THR A 9 -24.70 25.76 -28.74
N LEU A 10 -23.42 25.94 -29.04
CA LEU A 10 -22.41 24.89 -29.07
C LEU A 10 -22.19 24.40 -27.62
N ALA A 11 -22.69 23.22 -27.30
CA ALA A 11 -22.44 22.56 -26.03
C ALA A 11 -20.94 22.21 -25.96
N LEU A 12 -20.21 22.96 -25.13
CA LEU A 12 -18.81 22.73 -24.84
C LEU A 12 -18.72 21.49 -23.94
N CYS A 13 -18.42 20.32 -24.51
CA CYS A 13 -18.03 19.16 -23.72
C CYS A 13 -16.77 19.52 -22.92
N THR A 14 -16.92 19.71 -21.61
CA THR A 14 -15.79 19.80 -20.68
C THR A 14 -15.15 18.42 -20.63
N PHE A 15 -14.10 18.20 -21.42
CA PHE A 15 -13.18 17.10 -21.19
C PHE A 15 -12.62 17.28 -19.77
N GLY A 16 -12.85 16.29 -18.90
CA GLY A 16 -12.19 16.24 -17.60
C GLY A 16 -10.69 16.34 -17.82
N VAL A 17 -10.08 17.37 -17.25
CA VAL A 17 -8.62 17.53 -17.29
C VAL A 17 -8.06 16.27 -16.65
N PRO A 18 -7.21 15.48 -17.34
CA PRO A 18 -6.51 14.40 -16.68
C PRO A 18 -5.71 15.03 -15.53
N ARG A 19 -6.00 14.62 -14.29
CA ARG A 19 -5.19 14.98 -13.13
C ARG A 19 -3.81 14.37 -13.40
N ALA A 20 -2.87 15.20 -13.86
CA ALA A 20 -1.47 14.82 -13.85
C ALA A 20 -1.15 14.38 -12.41
N LEU A 21 -0.62 13.16 -12.25
CA LEU A 21 0.10 12.86 -11.02
C LEU A 21 1.24 13.88 -10.99
N ASP A 22 1.13 14.88 -10.11
CA ASP A 22 2.24 15.75 -9.78
C ASP A 22 3.40 14.82 -9.44
N ALA A 23 4.54 15.00 -10.11
CA ALA A 23 5.75 14.26 -9.78
C ALA A 23 6.01 14.47 -8.29
N ALA A 24 5.98 13.38 -7.52
CA ALA A 24 6.04 13.46 -6.08
C ALA A 24 7.35 14.18 -5.69
N THR A 25 7.24 15.39 -5.16
CA THR A 25 8.39 16.25 -4.90
C THR A 25 8.97 15.86 -3.55
N ALA A 26 10.29 15.64 -3.51
CA ALA A 26 11.00 15.35 -2.27
C ALA A 26 10.82 16.51 -1.27
N ILE A 27 10.63 16.16 0.01
CA ILE A 27 10.62 17.16 1.08
C ILE A 27 12.03 17.67 1.38
N GLU A 28 12.14 18.89 1.89
CA GLU A 28 13.39 19.39 2.45
C GLU A 28 13.73 18.62 3.73
N MET A 29 14.91 17.99 3.78
CA MET A 29 15.35 17.22 4.92
C MET A 29 15.86 18.15 6.04
N THR A 30 15.05 18.32 7.09
CA THR A 30 15.45 19.03 8.30
C THR A 30 15.95 18.05 9.38
N PRO A 31 16.73 18.50 10.39
CA PRO A 31 17.16 17.62 11.48
C PRO A 31 16.01 16.95 12.24
N GLU A 32 14.85 17.61 12.34
CA GLU A 32 13.66 17.05 12.99
C GLU A 32 13.09 15.87 12.17
N ILE A 33 13.02 16.04 10.85
CA ILE A 33 12.51 15.02 9.92
C ILE A 33 13.45 13.82 9.94
N GLU A 34 14.76 14.06 9.78
CA GLU A 34 15.76 13.00 9.80
C GLU A 34 15.71 12.19 11.09
N GLN A 35 15.56 12.85 12.24
CA GLN A 35 15.41 12.16 13.53
C GLN A 35 14.11 11.33 13.58
N GLY A 36 13.00 11.85 13.05
CA GLY A 36 11.72 11.14 12.98
C GLY A 36 11.80 9.89 12.09
N LEU A 37 12.40 10.03 10.92
CA LEU A 37 12.63 8.93 9.98
C LEU A 37 13.49 7.84 10.64
N LYS A 38 14.62 8.20 11.25
CA LYS A 38 15.51 7.26 11.95
C LYS A 38 14.81 6.47 13.06
N LYS A 39 13.92 7.13 13.83
CA LYS A 39 13.10 6.44 14.85
C LYS A 39 12.13 5.45 14.22
N ALA A 40 11.50 5.81 13.10
CA ALA A 40 10.59 4.92 12.38
C ALA A 40 11.34 3.74 11.74
N GLU A 41 12.49 3.98 11.11
CA GLU A 41 13.40 2.94 10.57
C GLU A 41 13.80 1.96 11.68
N THR A 42 14.32 2.46 12.81
CA THR A 42 14.74 1.62 13.95
C THR A 42 13.59 0.74 14.46
N TYR A 43 12.38 1.30 14.53
CA TYR A 43 11.19 0.55 14.93
C TYR A 43 10.82 -0.53 13.91
N LEU A 44 10.81 -0.20 12.61
CA LEU A 44 10.47 -1.14 11.55
C LEU A 44 11.52 -2.25 11.42
N ASP A 45 12.80 -1.95 11.54
CA ASP A 45 13.89 -2.94 11.48
C ASP A 45 13.83 -3.97 12.62
N GLY A 46 13.25 -3.57 13.77
CA GLY A 46 12.95 -4.48 14.87
C GLY A 46 11.85 -5.50 14.53
N ILE A 47 11.00 -5.24 13.54
CA ILE A 47 9.91 -6.13 13.16
C ILE A 47 10.41 -7.13 12.13
N LYS A 48 10.57 -8.39 12.54
CA LYS A 48 10.85 -9.50 11.62
C LYS A 48 9.61 -10.27 11.24
N THR A 49 8.68 -10.44 12.16
CA THR A 49 7.37 -10.99 11.86
C THR A 49 6.27 -10.11 12.43
N MET A 50 5.14 -10.03 11.74
CA MET A 50 3.95 -9.36 12.22
C MET A 50 2.71 -10.15 11.82
N GLN A 51 1.77 -10.29 12.74
CA GLN A 51 0.41 -10.69 12.47
C GLN A 51 -0.52 -9.61 13.00
N ALA A 52 -1.48 -9.16 12.20
CA ALA A 52 -2.54 -8.27 12.66
C ALA A 52 -3.87 -8.62 11.97
N GLU A 53 -4.96 -8.19 12.60
CA GLU A 53 -6.23 -7.99 11.91
C GLU A 53 -6.18 -6.63 11.23
N PHE A 54 -6.97 -6.42 10.19
CA PHE A 54 -7.12 -5.08 9.62
C PHE A 54 -8.57 -4.67 9.42
N LEU A 55 -8.77 -3.35 9.41
CA LEU A 55 -9.98 -2.71 8.93
C LEU A 55 -9.60 -1.73 7.81
N GLN A 56 -10.28 -1.85 6.69
CA GLN A 56 -10.22 -0.95 5.55
C GLN A 56 -11.58 -0.26 5.41
N ILE A 57 -11.54 1.05 5.17
CA ILE A 57 -12.73 1.86 4.90
C ILE A 57 -12.49 2.56 3.57
N SER A 58 -13.31 2.27 2.57
CA SER A 58 -13.24 2.90 1.26
C SER A 58 -13.74 4.35 1.31
N SER A 59 -13.52 5.11 0.24
CA SER A 59 -14.07 6.46 0.09
C SER A 59 -15.61 6.49 -0.01
N SER A 60 -16.24 5.39 -0.44
CA SER A 60 -17.70 5.22 -0.45
C SER A 60 -18.27 4.88 0.94
N GLY A 61 -17.42 4.58 1.93
CA GLY A 61 -17.82 4.16 3.27
C GLY A 61 -18.00 2.65 3.42
N ASP A 62 -17.70 1.87 2.38
CA ASP A 62 -17.69 0.41 2.45
C ASP A 62 -16.54 -0.05 3.34
N THR A 63 -16.78 -1.07 4.14
CA THR A 63 -15.80 -1.62 5.06
C THR A 63 -15.37 -3.01 4.61
N ALA A 64 -14.08 -3.29 4.67
CA ALA A 64 -13.53 -4.63 4.52
C ALA A 64 -12.59 -4.92 5.69
N ASN A 65 -12.54 -6.17 6.11
CA ASN A 65 -11.64 -6.63 7.18
C ASN A 65 -10.94 -7.91 6.76
N GLY A 66 -9.95 -8.31 7.53
CA GLY A 66 -9.18 -9.50 7.25
C GLY A 66 -7.96 -9.60 8.14
N LYS A 67 -7.01 -10.41 7.68
CA LYS A 67 -5.77 -10.71 8.37
C LYS A 67 -4.57 -10.36 7.50
N ILE A 68 -3.56 -9.77 8.12
CA ILE A 68 -2.25 -9.55 7.53
C ILE A 68 -1.20 -10.36 8.27
N LEU A 69 -0.35 -11.05 7.51
CA LEU A 69 0.85 -11.71 7.95
C LEU A 69 2.04 -11.14 7.20
N LEU A 70 3.09 -10.81 7.92
CA LEU A 70 4.35 -10.32 7.40
C LEU A 70 5.45 -11.18 8.00
N SER A 71 6.36 -11.67 7.16
CA SER A 71 7.59 -12.31 7.61
C SER A 71 8.72 -11.79 6.73
N ARG A 72 9.60 -10.97 7.31
CA ARG A 72 10.75 -10.40 6.61
C ARG A 72 11.94 -11.36 6.62
N PRO A 73 12.70 -11.44 5.53
CA PRO A 73 12.42 -10.76 4.26
C PRO A 73 11.36 -11.50 3.42
N LYS A 74 10.79 -10.80 2.43
CA LYS A 74 10.03 -11.33 1.27
C LYS A 74 8.56 -11.73 1.46
N ASN A 75 8.17 -12.19 2.64
CA ASN A 75 6.86 -12.83 2.77
C ASN A 75 5.78 -11.86 3.27
N LEU A 76 4.69 -11.81 2.54
CA LEU A 76 3.49 -11.06 2.87
C LEU A 76 2.25 -11.87 2.52
N ARG A 77 1.24 -11.84 3.38
CA ARG A 77 -0.11 -12.30 3.07
C ARG A 77 -1.12 -11.31 3.63
N ILE A 78 -2.04 -10.87 2.79
CA ILE A 78 -3.21 -10.07 3.17
C ILE A 78 -4.41 -10.85 2.68
N GLU A 79 -5.19 -11.37 3.61
CA GLU A 79 -6.36 -12.19 3.32
C GLU A 79 -7.59 -11.44 3.80
N TYR A 80 -8.49 -11.12 2.88
CA TYR A 80 -9.75 -10.47 3.20
C TYR A 80 -10.76 -11.51 3.68
N ASP A 81 -11.53 -11.14 4.69
CA ASP A 81 -12.64 -11.96 5.17
C ASP A 81 -13.84 -11.85 4.20
N PRO A 82 -14.71 -12.88 4.14
CA PRO A 82 -15.96 -12.79 3.41
C PRO A 82 -16.78 -11.54 3.79
N PRO A 83 -17.43 -10.89 2.81
CA PRO A 83 -17.70 -11.36 1.46
C PRO A 83 -16.64 -10.95 0.42
N THR A 84 -15.51 -10.37 0.81
CA THR A 84 -14.48 -9.90 -0.14
C THR A 84 -13.56 -11.05 -0.55
N PRO A 85 -13.61 -11.56 -1.80
CA PRO A 85 -12.89 -12.77 -2.20
C PRO A 85 -11.44 -12.48 -2.60
N ILE A 86 -10.75 -11.61 -1.87
CA ILE A 86 -9.42 -11.11 -2.26
C ILE A 86 -8.33 -11.67 -1.34
N LEU A 87 -7.27 -12.15 -1.96
CA LEU A 87 -6.05 -12.57 -1.31
C LEU A 87 -4.86 -11.94 -2.01
N ILE A 88 -3.98 -11.30 -1.24
CA ILE A 88 -2.71 -10.75 -1.74
C ILE A 88 -1.58 -11.51 -1.06
N VAL A 89 -0.69 -12.13 -1.83
CA VAL A 89 0.46 -12.88 -1.29
C VAL A 89 1.72 -12.44 -2.00
N ALA A 90 2.80 -12.21 -1.26
CA ALA A 90 4.14 -12.05 -1.80
C ALA A 90 5.07 -13.17 -1.31
N ASP A 91 5.85 -13.72 -2.25
CA ASP A 91 6.82 -14.81 -2.03
C ASP A 91 8.27 -14.37 -2.25
N GLY A 92 8.49 -13.07 -2.45
CA GLY A 92 9.81 -12.47 -2.67
C GLY A 92 10.21 -12.29 -4.13
N GLU A 93 9.46 -12.86 -5.07
CA GLU A 93 9.62 -12.57 -6.51
C GLU A 93 8.42 -11.78 -7.01
N PHE A 94 7.20 -12.22 -6.67
CA PHE A 94 5.96 -11.60 -7.09
C PHE A 94 5.10 -11.18 -5.91
N LEU A 95 4.35 -10.10 -6.09
CA LEU A 95 3.11 -9.84 -5.39
C LEU A 95 1.97 -10.37 -6.26
N SER A 96 1.24 -11.35 -5.76
CA SER A 96 0.12 -12.00 -6.43
C SER A 96 -1.17 -11.47 -5.86
N TYR A 97 -1.98 -10.81 -6.70
CA TYR A 97 -3.36 -10.46 -6.39
C TYR A 97 -4.28 -11.57 -6.89
N VAL A 98 -5.02 -12.18 -5.98
CA VAL A 98 -5.87 -13.35 -6.22
C VAL A 98 -7.31 -12.97 -5.95
N ASP A 99 -8.14 -13.09 -6.98
CA ASP A 99 -9.59 -13.08 -6.84
C ASP A 99 -10.08 -14.54 -6.78
N THR A 100 -10.48 -14.96 -5.59
CA THR A 100 -10.86 -16.36 -5.32
C THR A 100 -12.23 -16.73 -5.87
N GLU A 101 -13.10 -15.74 -6.09
CA GLU A 101 -14.42 -15.94 -6.70
C GLU A 101 -14.29 -16.10 -8.22
N LEU A 102 -13.50 -15.23 -8.86
CA LEU A 102 -13.24 -15.27 -10.30
C LEU A 102 -12.15 -16.28 -10.70
N LYS A 103 -11.44 -16.85 -9.72
CA LYS A 103 -10.28 -17.74 -9.94
C LYS A 103 -9.22 -17.08 -10.82
N GLN A 104 -8.96 -15.81 -10.58
CA GLN A 104 -7.98 -15.02 -11.33
C GLN A 104 -6.79 -14.69 -10.46
N VAL A 105 -5.59 -14.81 -11.04
CA VAL A 105 -4.34 -14.43 -10.39
C VAL A 105 -3.59 -13.47 -11.28
N ASN A 106 -3.25 -12.32 -10.72
CA ASN A 106 -2.40 -11.31 -11.35
C ASN A 106 -1.08 -11.25 -10.59
N HIS A 107 0.02 -11.56 -11.28
CA HIS A 107 1.36 -11.48 -10.72
C HIS A 107 2.00 -10.14 -11.10
N ILE A 108 2.54 -9.45 -10.11
CA ILE A 108 3.27 -8.19 -10.26
C ILE A 108 4.67 -8.43 -9.67
N PRO A 109 5.77 -8.18 -10.40
CA PRO A 109 7.10 -8.26 -9.80
C PRO A 109 7.14 -7.40 -8.54
N ILE A 110 7.53 -7.99 -7.40
CA ILE A 110 7.41 -7.29 -6.11
C ILE A 110 8.20 -5.98 -6.14
N GLU A 111 9.35 -5.97 -6.81
CA GLU A 111 10.25 -4.82 -7.00
C GLU A 111 9.64 -3.63 -7.74
N ASP A 112 8.56 -3.85 -8.48
CA ASP A 112 7.80 -2.80 -9.18
C ASP A 112 6.71 -2.21 -8.27
N THR A 113 6.61 -2.66 -7.02
CA THR A 113 5.64 -2.17 -6.04
C THR A 113 6.33 -1.43 -4.89
N PRO A 114 5.73 -0.35 -4.35
CA PRO A 114 6.22 0.27 -3.11
C PRO A 114 6.16 -0.66 -1.89
N ALA A 115 5.40 -1.76 -1.95
CA ALA A 115 5.34 -2.76 -0.89
C ALA A 115 6.67 -3.50 -0.72
N ALA A 116 7.50 -3.59 -1.77
CA ALA A 116 8.81 -4.25 -1.73
C ALA A 116 9.67 -3.77 -0.55
N PHE A 117 9.64 -2.46 -0.27
CA PHE A 117 10.47 -1.85 0.75
C PHE A 117 10.14 -2.39 2.14
N LEU A 118 8.85 -2.61 2.43
CA LEU A 118 8.41 -3.18 3.71
C LEU A 118 8.85 -4.63 3.89
N LEU A 119 9.18 -5.32 2.80
CA LEU A 119 9.57 -6.73 2.80
C LEU A 119 11.08 -6.94 2.77
N ARG A 120 11.90 -5.88 2.63
CA ARG A 120 13.38 -5.96 2.66
C ARG A 120 13.89 -6.10 4.07
N ASP A 121 15.11 -6.58 4.26
CA ASP A 121 15.72 -6.70 5.60
C ASP A 121 16.23 -5.37 6.16
N ASP A 122 16.62 -4.44 5.30
CA ASP A 122 17.31 -3.18 5.56
C ASP A 122 16.46 -1.98 5.12
N PHE A 123 15.35 -1.75 5.81
CA PHE A 123 14.44 -0.68 5.44
C PHE A 123 15.04 0.69 5.78
N SER A 124 15.15 1.58 4.80
CA SER A 124 15.62 2.95 5.04
C SER A 124 14.86 4.00 4.22
N PHE A 125 14.27 4.96 4.94
CA PHE A 125 13.73 6.20 4.39
C PHE A 125 14.84 7.21 4.01
N THR A 126 16.02 7.10 4.61
CA THR A 126 17.15 8.01 4.39
C THR A 126 18.18 7.48 3.39
N GLY A 127 18.02 6.22 2.96
CA GLY A 127 18.79 5.61 1.88
C GLY A 127 18.43 6.14 0.48
N PRO A 128 19.18 5.74 -0.56
CA PRO A 128 19.00 6.25 -1.92
C PRO A 128 17.74 5.73 -2.62
N GLU A 129 17.13 4.66 -2.10
CA GLU A 129 16.10 3.91 -2.82
C GLU A 129 14.69 4.49 -2.67
N LEU A 130 14.44 5.23 -1.57
CA LEU A 130 13.17 5.89 -1.31
C LEU A 130 13.35 7.42 -1.33
N THR A 131 12.38 8.09 -1.94
CA THR A 131 12.23 9.54 -1.85
C THR A 131 11.05 9.82 -0.93
N VAL A 132 11.30 10.47 0.21
CA VAL A 132 10.23 10.90 1.12
C VAL A 132 9.51 12.10 0.53
N THR A 133 8.21 11.95 0.33
CA THR A 133 7.32 12.93 -0.32
C THR A 133 6.47 13.68 0.69
N ARG A 134 6.30 13.10 1.89
CA ARG A 134 5.54 13.71 2.97
C ARG A 134 6.05 13.28 4.33
N PHE A 135 6.13 14.26 5.23
CA PHE A 135 6.38 14.03 6.66
C PHE A 135 5.44 14.92 7.45
N GLU A 136 4.55 14.31 8.24
CA GLU A 136 3.59 15.03 9.07
C GLU A 136 3.56 14.48 10.48
N ARG A 137 3.77 15.36 11.45
CA ARG A 137 3.66 15.04 12.87
C ARG A 137 2.56 15.89 13.50
N ARG A 138 1.48 15.26 13.99
CA ARG A 138 0.36 15.93 14.68
C ARG A 138 -0.25 15.03 15.74
N ALA A 139 -0.56 15.58 16.92
CA ALA A 139 -1.29 14.87 18.00
C ALA A 139 -0.74 13.45 18.26
N ASN A 140 0.58 13.33 18.46
CA ASN A 140 1.26 12.05 18.70
C ASN A 140 1.12 11.01 17.57
N THR A 141 0.78 11.48 16.36
CA THR A 141 0.72 10.69 15.13
C THR A 141 1.80 11.18 14.18
N LEU A 142 2.59 10.24 13.67
CA LEU A 142 3.59 10.47 12.63
C LEU A 142 3.14 9.78 11.34
N ARG A 143 3.00 10.55 10.26
CA ARG A 143 2.72 10.04 8.91
C ARG A 143 3.93 10.31 8.02
N ILE A 144 4.40 9.28 7.36
CA ILE A 144 5.50 9.33 6.40
C ILE A 144 4.98 8.76 5.08
N SER A 145 5.13 9.51 3.99
CA SER A 145 4.87 9.02 2.63
C SER A 145 6.17 9.01 1.84
N ALA A 146 6.38 7.96 1.05
CA ALA A 146 7.56 7.79 0.22
C ALA A 146 7.21 7.06 -1.09
N VAL A 147 8.00 7.34 -2.11
CA VAL A 147 7.94 6.68 -3.44
C VAL A 147 9.29 6.07 -3.75
N GLN A 148 9.35 5.17 -4.73
CA GLN A 148 10.65 4.66 -5.20
C GLN A 148 11.42 5.80 -5.89
N THR A 149 12.69 5.99 -5.54
CA THR A 149 13.53 7.00 -6.21
C THR A 149 13.76 6.64 -7.67
N LYS A 150 13.92 5.35 -8.00
CA LYS A 150 14.15 4.86 -9.37
C LYS A 150 12.91 4.98 -10.27
N ASP A 151 11.73 4.87 -9.68
CA ASP A 151 10.45 4.93 -10.38
C ASP A 151 9.35 5.49 -9.47
N PRO A 152 9.22 6.83 -9.39
CA PRO A 152 8.17 7.47 -8.61
C PRO A 152 6.75 7.17 -9.08
N LEU A 153 6.58 6.64 -10.30
CA LEU A 153 5.27 6.32 -10.87
C LEU A 153 4.82 4.89 -10.53
N ALA A 154 5.70 4.07 -9.95
CA ALA A 154 5.39 2.74 -9.45
C ALA A 154 4.36 2.74 -8.30
N GLY A 155 4.14 3.91 -7.68
CA GLY A 155 3.17 4.10 -6.61
C GLY A 155 3.73 4.80 -5.38
N GLU A 156 2.92 4.89 -4.33
CA GLU A 156 3.27 5.53 -3.06
C GLU A 156 3.02 4.59 -1.87
N LEU A 157 3.97 4.57 -0.95
CA LEU A 157 3.83 3.96 0.37
C LEU A 157 3.60 5.06 1.41
N THR A 158 2.56 4.93 2.22
CA THR A 158 2.33 5.76 3.39
C THR A 158 2.26 4.91 4.66
N LEU A 159 3.06 5.25 5.65
CA LEU A 159 3.07 4.62 6.97
C LEU A 159 2.61 5.62 8.03
N VAL A 160 1.77 5.15 8.95
CA VAL A 160 1.25 5.95 10.06
C VAL A 160 1.57 5.28 11.38
N PHE A 161 2.21 6.02 12.27
CA PHE A 161 2.64 5.58 13.58
C PHE A 161 1.95 6.41 14.67
N THR A 162 1.65 5.77 15.80
CA THR A 162 1.56 6.47 17.07
C THR A 162 2.98 6.66 17.60
N GLU A 163 3.34 7.83 18.10
CA GLU A 163 4.62 8.07 18.78
C GLU A 163 4.47 7.85 20.31
N ASN A 164 5.58 7.61 21.03
CA ASN A 164 5.60 7.53 22.51
C ASN A 164 4.53 6.59 23.16
N PRO A 165 4.59 5.26 22.94
CA PRO A 165 5.62 4.53 22.22
C PRO A 165 5.40 4.51 20.70
N MET A 166 6.48 4.34 19.94
CA MET A 166 6.40 4.16 18.48
C MET A 166 5.68 2.85 18.17
N VAL A 167 4.55 2.92 17.46
CA VAL A 167 3.80 1.74 17.02
C VAL A 167 3.18 1.99 15.65
N LEU A 168 3.41 1.09 14.70
CA LEU A 168 2.74 1.13 13.40
C LEU A 168 1.24 0.89 13.59
N ARG A 169 0.42 1.81 13.08
CA ARG A 169 -1.06 1.74 13.16
C ARG A 169 -1.71 1.51 11.83
N LYS A 170 -1.08 1.98 10.76
CA LYS A 170 -1.68 1.96 9.44
C LYS A 170 -0.58 1.93 8.40
N TRP A 171 -0.84 1.15 7.37
CA TRP A 171 -0.08 1.24 6.13
C TRP A 171 -1.05 1.59 4.99
N VAL A 172 -0.56 2.24 3.96
CA VAL A 172 -1.31 2.50 2.75
C VAL A 172 -0.37 2.32 1.60
N VAL A 173 -0.72 1.47 0.65
CA VAL A 173 -0.02 1.33 -0.62
C VAL A 173 -0.97 1.76 -1.72
N ILE A 174 -0.51 2.67 -2.57
CA ILE A 174 -1.14 3.03 -3.83
C ILE A 174 -0.22 2.51 -4.92
N ASP A 175 -0.69 1.63 -5.78
CA ASP A 175 0.12 1.12 -6.90
C ASP A 175 0.08 2.03 -8.13
N ALA A 176 0.83 1.67 -9.18
CA ALA A 176 0.89 2.41 -10.44
C ALA A 176 -0.45 2.48 -11.19
N GLN A 177 -1.40 1.59 -10.89
CA GLN A 177 -2.75 1.61 -11.45
C GLN A 177 -3.72 2.45 -10.60
N GLY A 178 -3.28 2.92 -9.45
CA GLY A 178 -4.08 3.69 -8.49
C GLY A 178 -4.94 2.83 -7.56
N VAL A 179 -4.71 1.52 -7.50
CA VAL A 179 -5.38 0.64 -6.54
C VAL A 179 -4.84 0.94 -5.15
N ILE A 180 -5.76 1.14 -4.19
CA ILE A 180 -5.43 1.54 -2.83
C ILE A 180 -5.61 0.36 -1.89
N THR A 181 -4.52 -0.08 -1.27
CA THR A 181 -4.52 -1.00 -0.14
C THR A 181 -4.32 -0.19 1.14
N ASP A 182 -5.42 0.15 1.82
CA ASP A 182 -5.45 0.96 3.04
C ASP A 182 -5.81 0.06 4.23
N LEU A 183 -4.80 -0.40 4.98
CA LEU A 183 -5.02 -1.31 6.11
C LEU A 183 -4.71 -0.59 7.43
N THR A 184 -5.75 -0.40 8.24
CA THR A 184 -5.61 -0.02 9.64
C THR A 184 -5.38 -1.28 10.46
N LEU A 185 -4.24 -1.36 11.14
CA LEU A 185 -3.81 -2.56 11.87
C LEU A 185 -4.43 -2.61 13.27
N ILE A 186 -5.02 -3.76 13.60
CA ILE A 186 -5.71 -4.05 14.86
C ILE A 186 -5.06 -5.30 15.47
N ASN A 187 -4.91 -5.29 16.80
CA ASN A 187 -4.38 -6.45 17.55
C ASN A 187 -3.02 -6.96 17.04
N ALA A 188 -2.17 -6.04 16.55
CA ALA A 188 -0.88 -6.40 15.97
C ALA A 188 0.03 -7.11 17.01
N ARG A 189 0.54 -8.26 16.61
CA ARG A 189 1.54 -9.06 17.34
C ARG A 189 2.80 -9.13 16.51
N PHE A 190 3.94 -8.91 17.15
CA PHE A 190 5.25 -8.87 16.51
C PHE A 190 6.14 -9.98 17.04
N ASP A 191 7.15 -10.36 16.26
CA ASP A 191 8.25 -11.26 16.64
C ASP A 191 7.79 -12.64 17.16
N TYR A 192 6.70 -13.14 16.56
CA TYR A 192 6.20 -14.49 16.76
C TYR A 192 6.46 -15.37 15.51
N PRO A 193 6.82 -16.65 15.66
CA PRO A 193 7.04 -17.53 14.51
C PRO A 193 5.77 -17.70 13.65
N ILE A 194 5.86 -17.42 12.36
CA ILE A 194 4.78 -17.68 11.38
C ILE A 194 5.26 -18.83 10.48
N PRO A 195 4.50 -19.92 10.34
CA PRO A 195 4.87 -21.01 9.43
C PRO A 195 5.00 -20.53 7.99
N GLU A 196 6.04 -20.96 7.28
CA GLU A 196 6.25 -20.63 5.86
C GLU A 196 5.07 -21.07 4.97
N SER A 197 4.37 -22.13 5.39
CA SER A 197 3.16 -22.61 4.71
C SER A 197 2.04 -21.58 4.60
N GLU A 198 2.02 -20.55 5.46
CA GLU A 198 1.05 -19.46 5.37
C GLU A 198 1.26 -18.59 4.12
N PHE A 199 2.47 -18.57 3.55
CA PHE A 199 2.85 -17.70 2.44
C PHE A 199 2.90 -18.41 1.09
N LEU A 200 2.40 -19.65 1.00
CA LEU A 200 2.40 -20.40 -0.25
C LEU A 200 1.51 -19.72 -1.29
N THR A 201 2.05 -19.58 -2.51
CA THR A 201 1.38 -19.03 -3.70
C THR A 201 0.74 -20.10 -4.58
N SER A 202 0.81 -21.37 -4.17
CA SER A 202 0.03 -22.45 -4.78
C SER A 202 -1.37 -22.44 -4.17
N PHE A 203 -2.39 -22.30 -5.04
CA PHE A 203 -3.80 -22.37 -4.64
C PHE A 203 -4.45 -23.62 -5.27
N PRO A 204 -4.19 -24.85 -4.75
CA PRO A 204 -4.76 -26.08 -5.30
C PRO A 204 -6.29 -26.04 -5.36
N GLU A 205 -6.91 -25.35 -4.41
CA GLU A 205 -8.36 -25.24 -4.25
C GLU A 205 -9.00 -24.34 -5.32
N LEU A 206 -8.24 -23.42 -5.91
CA LEU A 206 -8.76 -22.51 -6.94
C LEU A 206 -8.84 -23.18 -8.32
N ASP A 207 -8.25 -24.37 -8.50
CA ASP A 207 -8.23 -25.09 -9.78
C ASP A 207 -7.88 -24.14 -10.94
N LEU A 208 -6.74 -23.44 -10.77
CA LEU A 208 -6.27 -22.39 -11.70
C LEU A 208 -5.71 -22.97 -13.00
N GLU A 209 -5.43 -24.27 -13.01
CA GLU A 209 -5.17 -25.04 -14.21
C GLU A 209 -6.40 -25.89 -14.48
N GLY A 210 -7.29 -25.47 -15.39
CA GLY A 210 -8.37 -26.33 -15.85
C GLY A 210 -7.82 -27.63 -16.47
N ARG A 211 -7.62 -28.66 -15.63
CA ARG A 211 -7.22 -30.01 -15.99
C ARG A 211 -8.18 -31.04 -15.40
#